data_AF-A0A8C0LMM6-F1
#
_entry.id   AF-A0A8C0LMM6-F1
#
_cell.length_a   1.000
_cell.length_b   1.000
_cell.length_c   1.000
_cell.angle_alpha   90.00
_cell.angle_beta   90.00
_cell.angle_gamma   90.00
#
_symmetry.space_group_name_H-M   'P 1'
#
loop_
_entity.id
_entity.type
_entity.pdbx_description
1 polymer ?
#
loop_
_entity_poly.entity_id
_entity_poly.type
_entity_poly.pdbx_seq_one_letter_code
_entity_poly.pdbx_strand_id
1 'polypeptide(L)' 'TSCNSLFLNLRTILVKMLSQAGTGYSFNTKRSRLREKLTLLHYDPIGNKQVSVLPIQISYLQMS' A
#
# COMPACT_ATOMS: atom_id res chain seq x y z
N THR A 1 -14.51 6.02 23.12
CA THR A 1 -13.80 6.28 21.84
C THR A 1 -14.08 5.22 20.76
N SER A 2 -15.28 4.64 20.71
CA SER A 2 -15.59 3.41 19.95
C SER A 2 -16.20 3.62 18.54
N CYS A 3 -16.24 4.84 18.01
CA CYS A 3 -16.96 5.11 16.75
C CYS A 3 -16.09 5.17 15.49
N ASN A 4 -14.78 4.87 15.57
CA ASN A 4 -13.90 4.97 14.40
C ASN A 4 -13.70 3.66 13.64
N SER A 5 -13.96 2.48 14.23
CA SER A 5 -13.67 1.20 13.56
C SER A 5 -14.61 0.87 12.40
N LEU A 6 -15.88 1.22 12.50
CA LEU A 6 -16.89 0.91 11.46
C LEU A 6 -16.75 1.77 10.19
N PHE A 7 -16.41 3.06 10.33
CA PHE A 7 -16.19 3.94 9.17
C PHE A 7 -14.86 3.68 8.46
N LEU A 8 -13.88 3.09 9.15
CA LEU A 8 -12.59 2.72 8.57
C LEU A 8 -12.71 1.54 7.59
N ASN A 9 -13.62 0.59 7.82
CA ASN A 9 -13.80 -0.58 6.96
C ASN A 9 -14.28 -0.23 5.53
N LEU A 10 -15.18 0.76 5.39
CA LEU A 10 -15.68 1.23 4.09
C LEU A 10 -14.65 2.03 3.28
N ARG A 11 -13.53 2.38 3.92
CA ARG A 11 -12.54 3.31 3.37
C ARG A 11 -11.18 2.71 3.21
N THR A 12 -10.99 1.41 3.44
CA THR A 12 -9.73 0.73 3.16
C THR A 12 -9.67 0.24 1.72
N ILE A 13 -8.62 0.63 1.00
CA ILE A 13 -8.30 0.15 -0.34
C ILE A 13 -7.14 -0.83 -0.24
N LEU A 14 -7.23 -1.92 -1.01
CA LEU A 14 -6.11 -2.82 -1.25
C LEU A 14 -5.16 -2.17 -2.25
N VAL A 15 -3.90 -2.02 -1.86
CA VAL A 15 -2.88 -1.35 -2.66
C VAL A 15 -1.70 -2.28 -2.80
N LYS A 16 -1.15 -2.34 -4.01
CA LYS A 16 0.07 -3.06 -4.28
C LYS A 16 1.23 -2.09 -4.17
N MET A 17 2.10 -2.32 -3.21
CA MET A 17 3.37 -1.63 -3.12
C MET A 17 4.31 -2.24 -4.16
N LEU A 18 4.96 -1.39 -4.94
CA LEU A 18 5.92 -1.80 -5.97
C LEU A 18 7.26 -1.12 -5.71
N SER A 19 8.33 -1.90 -5.78
CA SER A 19 9.71 -1.43 -5.66
C SER A 19 10.06 -0.48 -6.81
N GLN A 20 10.48 0.74 -6.49
CA GLN A 20 10.83 1.76 -7.48
C GLN A 20 12.14 1.44 -8.22
N ALA A 21 12.94 0.50 -7.73
CA ALA A 21 14.16 0.04 -8.40
C ALA A 21 13.88 -0.82 -9.65
N GLY A 22 12.62 -1.06 -10.00
CA GLY A 22 12.28 -1.87 -11.18
C GLY A 22 12.64 -3.34 -11.03
N THR A 23 12.92 -3.81 -9.81
CA THR A 23 13.26 -5.21 -9.48
C THR A 23 12.07 -6.17 -9.63
N GLY A 24 10.87 -5.66 -9.81
CA GLY A 24 9.63 -6.45 -9.87
C GLY A 24 9.11 -6.89 -8.49
N TYR A 25 9.81 -6.56 -7.40
CA TYR A 25 9.36 -6.84 -6.04
C TYR A 25 8.10 -6.04 -5.72
N SER A 26 7.02 -6.74 -5.37
CA SER A 26 5.74 -6.12 -5.04
C SER A 26 4.96 -6.92 -4.01
N PHE A 27 4.26 -6.21 -3.13
CA PHE A 27 3.45 -6.82 -2.07
C PHE A 27 2.15 -6.06 -1.87
N ASN A 28 1.12 -6.75 -1.39
CA ASN A 28 -0.19 -6.15 -1.17
C ASN A 28 -0.31 -5.64 0.28
N THR A 29 -0.87 -4.46 0.46
CA THR A 29 -1.15 -3.86 1.77
C THR A 29 -2.50 -3.16 1.77
N LYS A 30 -3.15 -3.11 2.94
CA LYS A 30 -4.42 -2.40 3.12
C LYS A 30 -4.15 -1.01 3.67
N ARG A 31 -4.75 0.03 3.08
CA ARG A 31 -4.61 1.40 3.55
C ARG A 31 -5.90 2.19 3.43
N SER A 32 -6.07 3.22 4.24
CA SER A 32 -7.23 4.12 4.13
C SER A 32 -7.14 4.98 2.86
N ARG A 33 -8.27 5.15 2.15
CA ARG A 33 -8.43 5.90 0.90
C ARG A 33 -8.11 7.38 1.03
N LEU A 34 -8.36 7.97 2.21
CA LEU A 34 -8.07 9.38 2.47
C LEU A 34 -6.63 9.65 2.87
N ARG A 35 -5.86 8.61 3.20
CA ARG A 35 -4.47 8.82 3.59
C ARG A 35 -3.65 9.14 2.35
N GLU A 36 -2.73 10.09 2.49
CA GLU A 36 -1.82 10.49 1.42
C GLU A 36 -0.99 9.30 0.91
N LYS A 37 -0.40 9.47 -0.28
CA LYS A 37 0.38 8.45 -0.96
C LYS A 37 1.63 8.09 -0.13
N LEU A 38 1.51 7.02 0.65
CA LEU A 38 2.57 6.51 1.52
C LEU A 38 3.76 5.97 0.71
N THR A 39 4.88 6.70 0.66
CA THR A 39 6.17 6.17 0.18
C THR A 39 6.88 5.52 1.36
N LEU A 40 7.27 4.25 1.21
CA LEU A 40 8.03 3.55 2.25
C LEU A 40 9.41 3.21 1.71
N LEU A 41 10.42 3.29 2.57
CA LEU A 41 11.73 2.69 2.29
C LEU A 41 11.66 1.23 2.73
N HIS A 42 11.89 0.32 1.80
CA HIS A 42 11.93 -1.12 2.07
C HIS A 42 13.28 -1.68 1.61
N TYR A 43 13.81 -2.61 2.38
CA TYR A 43 15.01 -3.33 1.98
C TYR A 43 14.65 -4.37 0.93
N ASP A 44 15.23 -4.25 -0.26
CA ASP A 44 15.01 -5.19 -1.34
C ASP A 44 16.12 -6.25 -1.32
N PRO A 45 15.80 -7.53 -0.99
CA PRO A 45 16.81 -8.61 -0.92
C PRO A 45 17.31 -9.04 -2.30
N ILE A 46 16.71 -8.57 -3.40
CA ILE A 46 17.16 -8.84 -4.77
C ILE A 46 18.23 -7.82 -5.16
N GLY A 47 18.02 -6.54 -4.79
CA GLY A 47 18.95 -5.45 -5.07
C GLY A 47 20.03 -5.22 -3.99
N ASN A 48 19.94 -5.91 -2.84
CA ASN A 48 20.73 -5.68 -1.62
C ASN A 48 20.83 -4.21 -1.20
N LYS A 49 19.79 -3.42 -1.51
CA LYS A 49 19.77 -1.97 -1.33
C LYS A 49 18.43 -1.54 -0.77
N GLN A 50 18.42 -0.41 -0.06
CA GLN A 50 17.18 0.23 0.34
C GLN A 50 16.53 0.86 -0.89
N VAL A 51 15.32 0.43 -1.17
CA VAL A 51 14.55 0.90 -2.31
C VAL A 51 13.25 1.50 -1.81
N SER A 52 12.90 2.66 -2.38
CA SER A 52 11.59 3.25 -2.16
C SER A 52 10.52 2.36 -2.80
N VAL A 53 9.56 1.88 -2.02
CA VAL A 53 8.36 1.23 -2.53
C VAL A 53 7.26 2.27 -2.66
N LEU A 54 6.67 2.32 -3.85
CA LEU A 54 5.57 3.21 -4.17
C LEU A 54 4.26 2.42 -4.18
N PRO A 55 3.19 2.99 -3.60
CA PRO A 55 1.88 2.39 -3.62
C PRO A 55 1.26 2.60 -5.00
N ILE A 56 0.95 1.49 -5.66
CA ILE A 56 0.12 1.42 -6.85
C ILE A 56 -1.29 1.06 -6.41
N GLN A 57 -2.25 1.93 -6.69
CA GLN A 57 -3.65 1.68 -6.37
C GLN A 57 -4.16 0.56 -7.27
N ILE A 58 -4.41 -0.60 -6.67
CA ILE A 58 -5.08 -1.70 -7.32
C ILE A 58 -6.56 -1.58 -6.95
N SER A 59 -7.25 -0.66 -7.62
CA SER A 59 -8.70 -0.55 -7.48
C SER A 59 -9.36 -1.62 -8.35
N TYR A 60 -9.43 -2.85 -7.85
CA TYR A 60 -10.37 -3.85 -8.37
C TYR A 60 -11.42 -4.03 -7.29
N LEU A 61 -12.59 -3.41 -7.49
CA LEU A 61 -13.80 -3.56 -6.67
C LEU A 61 -13.65 -3.09 -5.21
N GLN A 62 -14.14 -1.88 -4.95
CA GLN A 62 -14.64 -1.50 -3.64
C GLN A 62 -15.67 -2.56 -3.24
N MET A 63 -15.29 -3.49 -2.34
CA MET A 63 -16.21 -4.47 -1.79
C MET A 63 -17.38 -3.69 -1.19
N SER A 64 -18.53 -3.92 -1.80
CA SER A 64 -19.83 -3.30 -1.56
C SER A 64 -20.26 -3.46 -0.12
#